data_AF-A0A643JYL0-F1
#
_entry.id   AF-A0A643JYL0-F1
#
_cell.length_a   1.000
_cell.length_b   1.000
_cell.length_c   1.000
_cell.angle_alpha   90.00
_cell.angle_beta   90.00
_cell.angle_gamma   90.00
#
_symmetry.space_group_name_H-M   'P 1'
#
loop_
_entity.id
_entity.type
_entity.pdbx_description
1 polymer ?
#
loop_
_entity_poly.entity_id
_entity_poly.type
_entity_poly.pdbx_seq_one_letter_code
_entity_poly.pdbx_strand_id
1 'polypeptide(L)' 'MSRSPQPQTEDEPEWRFGIDDVGPDGIVDDSTVEEEPIEPGSPRTENVVFVLLGVLLAVGLILITVFPSAA' A
#
# COMPACT_ATOMS: atom_id res chain seq x y z
N MET A 1 31.63 8.49 22.74
CA MET A 1 31.92 8.08 21.35
C MET A 1 31.57 9.27 20.46
N SER A 2 32.55 9.93 19.85
CA SER A 2 32.32 11.06 18.93
C SER A 2 32.16 10.49 17.51
N ARG A 3 31.00 10.71 16.87
CA ARG A 3 30.74 10.30 15.48
C ARG A 3 31.70 11.06 14.54
N SER A 4 32.33 10.34 13.62
CA SER A 4 32.99 10.94 12.46
C SER A 4 31.93 11.37 11.43
N PRO A 5 32.10 12.50 10.72
CA PRO A 5 31.19 12.89 9.64
C PRO A 5 31.11 11.79 8.57
N GLN A 6 29.91 11.27 8.33
CA GLN A 6 29.66 10.36 7.21
C GLN A 6 29.60 11.17 5.91
N PRO A 7 30.15 10.65 4.79
CA PRO A 7 30.05 11.30 3.50
C PRO A 7 28.58 11.32 3.05
N GLN A 8 28.03 12.51 2.89
CA GLN A 8 26.70 12.70 2.32
C GLN A 8 26.80 12.46 0.82
N THR A 9 26.25 11.36 0.32
CA THR A 9 26.04 11.15 -1.12
C THR A 9 24.93 12.10 -1.57
N GLU A 10 25.31 13.12 -2.34
CA GLU A 10 24.45 14.26 -2.74
C GLU A 10 23.24 13.89 -3.63
N ASP A 11 23.04 12.59 -3.93
CA ASP A 11 22.05 12.07 -4.88
C ASP A 11 20.93 11.22 -4.26
N GLU A 12 20.94 10.98 -2.94
CA GLU A 12 19.82 10.30 -2.27
C GLU A 12 18.80 11.33 -1.76
N PRO A 13 17.49 11.15 -2.02
CA PRO A 13 16.48 12.03 -1.47
C PRO A 13 16.59 12.00 0.05
N GLU A 14 16.88 13.16 0.65
CA GLU A 14 17.01 13.29 2.09
C GLU A 14 15.67 12.88 2.72
N TRP A 15 15.67 11.68 3.31
CA TRP A 15 14.50 11.16 3.99
C TRP A 15 14.11 12.15 5.07
N ARG A 16 12.82 12.49 5.11
CA ARG A 16 12.29 13.51 6.03
C ARG A 16 12.58 13.21 7.50
N PHE A 17 12.80 11.95 7.86
CA PHE A 17 13.13 11.49 9.20
C PHE A 17 14.28 10.47 9.14
N GLY A 18 15.27 10.62 10.03
CA GLY A 18 16.29 9.61 10.27
C GLY A 18 15.76 8.46 11.14
N ILE A 19 16.46 7.33 11.13
CA ILE A 19 16.06 6.15 11.93
C ILE A 19 16.16 6.40 13.45
N ASP A 20 17.03 7.33 13.85
CA ASP A 20 17.18 7.77 15.24
C ASP A 20 16.03 8.72 15.66
N ASP A 21 15.29 9.28 14.69
CA ASP A 21 14.20 10.26 14.92
C ASP A 21 12.83 9.60 15.10
N VAL A 22 12.74 8.29 14.82
CA VAL A 22 11.52 7.50 14.95
C VAL A 22 11.71 6.41 16.01
N GLY A 23 10.67 6.14 16.79
CA GLY A 23 10.64 5.03 17.74
C GLY A 23 10.72 3.66 17.04
N PRO A 24 10.80 2.55 17.80
CA PRO A 24 10.88 1.19 17.25
C PRO A 24 9.71 0.83 16.32
N ASP A 25 8.56 1.50 16.48
CA ASP A 25 7.37 1.34 15.65
C ASP A 25 7.31 2.31 14.46
N GLY A 26 8.36 3.10 14.22
CA GLY A 26 8.43 4.06 13.12
C GLY A 26 7.62 5.34 13.35
N ILE A 27 7.18 5.59 14.58
CA ILE A 27 6.36 6.74 14.98
C ILE A 27 7.25 7.77 15.69
N VAL A 28 7.02 9.06 15.44
CA VAL A 28 7.68 10.15 16.18
C VAL A 28 6.95 10.36 17.51
N ASP A 29 7.67 10.28 18.63
CA ASP A 29 7.10 10.33 20.00
C ASP A 29 6.27 11.60 20.31
N ASP A 30 6.46 12.69 19.55
CA ASP A 30 5.74 13.97 19.72
C ASP A 30 4.49 14.09 18.82
N SER A 31 4.26 13.12 17.94
CA SER A 31 3.10 13.11 17.07
C SER A 31 2.02 12.23 17.69
N THR A 32 1.10 12.84 18.45
CA THR A 32 -0.22 12.26 18.74
C THR A 32 -1.06 12.24 17.46
N VAL A 33 -0.54 11.65 16.38
CA VAL A 33 -1.31 11.38 15.17
C VAL A 33 -2.39 10.41 15.63
N GLU A 34 -3.54 10.94 16.02
CA GLU A 34 -4.78 10.20 16.09
C GLU A 34 -4.79 9.38 14.80
N GLU A 35 -4.70 8.05 14.90
CA GLU A 35 -4.78 7.12 13.79
C GLU A 35 -6.18 7.25 13.18
N GLU A 36 -6.47 8.37 12.53
CA GLU A 36 -7.65 8.49 11.71
C GLU A 36 -7.48 7.45 10.61
N PRO A 37 -8.40 6.47 10.50
CA PRO A 37 -8.34 5.48 9.44
C PRO A 37 -8.26 6.23 8.11
N ILE A 38 -7.25 5.92 7.30
CA ILE A 38 -7.13 6.49 5.96
C ILE A 38 -8.46 6.30 5.24
N GLU A 39 -9.14 7.39 4.87
CA GLU A 39 -10.43 7.24 4.22
C GLU A 39 -10.24 6.53 2.88
N PRO A 40 -10.96 5.41 2.65
CA PRO A 40 -10.92 4.75 1.37
C PRO A 40 -11.50 5.71 0.33
N GLY A 41 -10.65 6.16 -0.59
CA GLY A 41 -11.09 6.92 -1.75
C GLY A 41 -12.01 6.09 -2.66
N SER A 42 -12.77 6.78 -3.51
CA SER A 42 -13.53 6.10 -4.56
C SER A 42 -12.58 5.45 -5.58
N PRO A 43 -12.81 4.20 -5.99
CA PRO A 43 -11.97 3.57 -6.98
C PRO A 43 -12.11 4.28 -8.33
N ARG A 44 -11.01 4.38 -9.07
CA ARG A 44 -11.03 4.84 -10.46
C ARG A 44 -11.87 3.90 -11.32
N THR A 45 -12.51 4.44 -12.35
CA THR A 45 -13.35 3.68 -13.29
C THR A 45 -12.61 2.48 -13.89
N GLU A 46 -11.34 2.65 -14.27
CA GLU A 46 -10.51 1.59 -14.84
C GLU A 46 -10.35 0.41 -13.88
N ASN A 47 -10.10 0.70 -12.60
CA ASN A 47 -9.95 -0.33 -11.57
C ASN A 47 -11.26 -1.12 -11.39
N VAL A 48 -12.41 -0.43 -11.40
CA VAL A 48 -13.73 -1.08 -11.30
C VAL A 48 -13.95 -2.02 -12.48
N VAL A 49 -13.61 -1.59 -13.70
CA VAL A 49 -13.73 -2.42 -14.91
C VAL A 49 -12.88 -3.69 -14.80
N PHE A 50 -11.65 -3.60 -14.32
CA PHE A 50 -10.78 -4.78 -14.13
C PHE A 50 -11.33 -5.77 -13.10
N VAL A 51 -11.88 -5.27 -11.98
CA VAL A 51 -12.51 -6.13 -10.96
C VAL A 51 -13.73 -6.84 -11.55
N LEU A 52 -14.61 -6.11 -12.24
CA LEU A 52 -15.80 -6.70 -12.87
C LEU A 52 -15.42 -7.76 -13.91
N LEU A 53 -14.40 -7.50 -14.73
CA LEU A 53 -13.89 -8.49 -15.69
C LEU A 53 -13.42 -9.77 -14.98
N GLY A 54 -12.66 -9.62 -13.89
CA GLY A 54 -12.21 -10.75 -13.08
C GLY A 54 -13.37 -11.56 -12.49
N VAL A 55 -14.39 -10.88 -11.96
CA VAL A 55 -15.60 -11.53 -11.42
C VAL A 55 -16.34 -12.29 -12.50
N LEU A 56 -16.54 -11.68 -13.67
CA LEU A 56 -17.23 -12.33 -14.81
C LEU A 56 -16.47 -13.57 -15.28
N LEU A 57 -15.14 -13.50 -15.37
CA LEU A 57 -14.30 -14.65 -15.74
C LEU A 57 -14.38 -15.76 -14.69
N ALA A 58 -14.29 -15.42 -13.41
CA ALA A 58 -14.37 -16.39 -12.32
C ALA A 58 -15.73 -17.09 -12.29
N VAL A 59 -16.82 -16.32 -12.38
CA VAL A 59 -18.19 -16.87 -12.46
C VAL A 59 -18.37 -17.72 -13.70
N GLY A 60 -17.93 -17.24 -14.87
CA GLY A 60 -18.00 -17.99 -16.12
C GLY A 60 -17.26 -19.34 -16.04
N LEU A 61 -16.06 -19.34 -15.45
CA LEU A 61 -15.29 -20.57 -15.24
C LEU A 61 -16.02 -21.53 -14.29
N ILE A 62 -16.57 -21.04 -13.18
CA ILE A 62 -17.35 -21.86 -12.25
C ILE A 62 -18.56 -22.46 -12.95
N LEU A 63 -19.30 -21.67 -13.73
CA LEU A 63 -20.46 -22.18 -14.48
C LEU A 63 -20.07 -23.27 -15.47
N ILE A 64 -19.03 -23.06 -16.27
CA ILE A 64 -18.57 -24.04 -17.26
C ILE A 64 -18.06 -25.32 -16.60
N THR A 65 -17.30 -25.21 -15.52
CA THR A 65 -16.60 -26.34 -14.91
C THR A 65 -17.46 -27.12 -13.92
N VAL A 66 -18.30 -26.44 -13.15
CA VAL A 66 -19.14 -27.03 -12.10
C VAL A 66 -20.54 -27.38 -12.64
N PHE A 67 -21.05 -26.59 -13.59
CA PHE A 67 -22.40 -26.75 -14.14
C PHE A 67 -22.37 -26.91 -15.67
N PRO A 68 -21.79 -28.02 -16.19
CA PRO A 68 -21.58 -28.22 -17.63
C PRO A 68 -22.87 -28.29 -18.46
N SER A 69 -24.04 -28.41 -17.82
CA SER A 69 -25.36 -28.43 -18.47
C SER A 69 -26.02 -27.05 -18.58
N ALA A 70 -25.39 -25.99 -18.09
CA ALA A 70 -25.90 -24.61 -18.12
C ALA A 70 -25.37 -23.78 -19.31
N ALA A 71 -24.52 -24.37 -20.16
CA ALA A 71 -23.92 -23.76 -21.35
C ALA A 71 -24.58 -24.25 -22.64
#